data_AF-A0A0F9CKZ1-F1
#
_entry.id   AF-A0A0F9CKZ1-F1
#
_cell.length_a   1.000
_cell.length_b   1.000
_cell.length_c   1.000
_cell.angle_alpha   90.00
_cell.angle_beta   90.00
_cell.angle_gamma   90.00
#
_symmetry.space_group_name_H-M   'P 1'
#
loop_
_entity.id
_entity.type
_entity.pdbx_description
1 polymer ?
#
loop_
_entity_poly.entity_id
_entity_poly.type
_entity_poly.pdbx_seq_one_letter_code
_entity_poly.pdbx_strand_id
1 'polypeptide(L)'
;GVCSALQKRAVSVAKREFAELPTNMPPKPETLSVSELVVVLNSADLLEDWLASVRAHAMGMLDRGEEVPGFKAVAKRGMRKWVDEELVYGFLQEHGVDRSEAQTTKIKSPAQLEKVLKKRKLPLPEDLYRKQSSGNTMAPDSDPRPPLALGPANEFINEKTLEGLL
;
A
#
# COMPACT_ATOMS: atom_id res chain seq x y z
N GLY A 1 -37.53 22.40 17.13
CA GLY A 1 -36.09 22.65 17.36
C GLY A 1 -35.55 21.60 18.31
N VAL A 2 -34.39 21.01 18.01
CA VAL A 2 -33.79 19.99 18.88
C VAL A 2 -33.23 20.68 20.14
N CYS A 3 -33.59 20.15 21.31
CA CYS A 3 -33.18 20.71 22.60
C CYS A 3 -31.66 20.60 22.78
N SER A 4 -30.98 21.75 22.84
CA SER A 4 -29.52 21.85 22.98
C SER A 4 -29.00 21.20 24.26
N ALA A 5 -29.80 21.15 25.32
CA ALA A 5 -29.48 20.46 26.56
C ALA A 5 -29.48 18.92 26.40
N LEU A 6 -30.42 18.38 25.61
CA LEU A 6 -30.47 16.96 25.29
C LEU A 6 -29.29 16.56 24.40
N GLN A 7 -28.93 17.40 23.43
CA GLN A 7 -27.75 17.18 22.59
C GLN A 7 -26.46 17.19 23.40
N LYS A 8 -26.28 18.15 24.33
CA LYS A 8 -25.10 18.19 25.22
C LYS A 8 -24.99 16.94 26.10
N ARG A 9 -26.13 16.44 26.61
CA ARG A 9 -26.17 15.20 27.40
C ARG A 9 -25.89 13.96 26.56
N ALA A 10 -26.46 13.87 25.36
CA ALA A 10 -26.18 12.76 24.44
C ALA A 10 -24.69 12.73 24.04
N VAL A 11 -24.10 13.90 23.77
CA VAL A 11 -22.67 14.03 23.45
C VAL A 11 -21.78 13.71 24.66
N SER A 12 -22.15 14.09 25.88
CA SER A 12 -21.34 13.78 27.08
C SER A 12 -21.39 12.31 27.46
N VAL A 13 -22.52 11.64 27.28
CA VAL A 13 -22.66 10.20 27.48
C VAL A 13 -21.83 9.44 26.43
N ALA A 14 -21.96 9.80 25.15
CA ALA A 14 -21.15 9.22 24.09
C ALA A 14 -19.64 9.41 24.36
N LYS A 15 -19.22 10.62 24.74
CA LYS A 15 -17.80 10.90 25.04
C LYS A 15 -17.22 10.05 26.17
N ARG A 16 -18.00 9.67 27.19
CA ARG A 16 -17.50 8.80 28.27
C ARG A 16 -17.25 7.38 27.79
N GLU A 17 -18.11 6.85 26.92
CA GLU A 17 -17.94 5.50 26.36
C GLU A 17 -16.77 5.40 25.37
N PHE A 18 -16.36 6.51 24.74
CA PHE A 18 -15.21 6.57 23.84
C PHE A 18 -13.89 7.00 24.51
N ALA A 19 -13.88 7.38 25.79
CA ALA A 19 -12.73 8.05 26.43
C ALA A 19 -11.69 7.12 27.07
N GLU A 20 -11.99 5.83 27.27
CA GLU A 20 -11.01 4.91 27.85
C GLU A 20 -10.12 4.34 26.74
N LEU A 21 -9.21 5.19 26.25
CA LEU A 21 -8.06 4.73 25.50
C LEU A 21 -7.18 3.88 26.46
N PRO A 22 -6.68 2.72 26.01
CA PRO A 22 -5.85 1.89 26.86
C PRO A 22 -4.63 2.68 27.34
N THR A 23 -4.32 2.60 28.62
CA THR A 23 -3.21 3.29 29.31
C THR A 23 -1.81 2.89 28.82
N ASN A 24 -1.71 2.06 27.79
CA ASN A 24 -0.49 1.45 27.25
C ASN A 24 -0.12 1.99 25.86
N MET A 25 -0.53 3.21 25.53
CA MET A 25 -0.20 3.82 24.23
C MET A 25 1.20 4.46 24.29
N PRO A 26 2.07 4.22 23.29
CA PRO A 26 3.35 4.91 23.22
C PRO A 26 3.15 6.44 23.11
N PRO A 27 4.14 7.24 23.54
CA PRO A 27 4.08 8.70 23.41
C PRO A 27 3.87 9.11 21.96
N LYS A 28 3.23 10.27 21.76
CA LYS A 28 3.00 10.81 20.41
C LYS A 28 4.33 11.04 19.70
N PRO A 29 4.47 10.67 18.41
CA PRO A 29 5.75 10.82 17.70
C PRO A 29 6.31 12.24 17.71
N GLU A 30 5.45 13.27 17.68
CA GLU A 30 5.86 14.68 17.68
C GLU A 30 6.44 15.15 19.02
N THR A 31 6.32 14.33 20.08
CA THR A 31 6.83 14.63 21.42
C THR A 31 8.18 14.00 21.71
N LEU A 32 8.68 13.13 20.82
CA LEU A 32 9.97 12.46 20.97
C LEU A 32 11.12 13.40 20.62
N SER A 33 12.17 13.39 21.44
CA SER A 33 13.44 14.00 21.08
C SER A 33 14.11 13.25 19.93
N VAL A 34 15.04 13.91 19.23
CA VAL A 34 15.76 13.29 18.09
C VAL A 34 16.51 12.03 18.52
N SER A 35 17.12 12.01 19.70
CA SER A 35 17.80 10.82 20.22
C SER A 35 16.84 9.66 20.48
N GLU A 36 15.64 9.94 20.99
CA GLU A 36 14.61 8.92 21.20
C GLU A 36 14.08 8.39 19.86
N LEU A 37 13.88 9.28 18.87
CA LEU A 37 13.48 8.89 17.52
C LEU A 37 14.48 7.91 16.90
N VAL A 38 15.78 8.18 17.01
CA VAL A 38 16.82 7.27 16.48
C VAL A 38 16.76 5.89 17.14
N VAL A 39 16.56 5.82 18.46
CA VAL A 39 16.45 4.54 19.18
C VAL A 39 15.22 3.75 18.70
N VAL A 40 14.09 4.41 18.54
CA VAL A 40 12.85 3.78 18.04
C VAL A 40 13.03 3.32 16.59
N LEU A 41 13.57 4.16 15.71
CA LEU A 41 13.80 3.83 14.30
C LEU A 41 14.73 2.65 14.11
N ASN A 42 15.82 2.56 14.90
CA ASN A 42 16.74 1.44 14.86
C ASN A 42 16.11 0.11 15.32
N SER A 43 15.03 0.19 16.10
CA SER A 43 14.32 -0.98 16.61
C SER A 43 13.05 -1.31 15.81
N ALA A 44 12.68 -0.47 14.84
CA ALA A 44 11.38 -0.52 14.18
C ALA A 44 11.16 -1.86 13.46
N ASP A 45 12.10 -2.28 12.62
CA ASP A 45 11.99 -3.53 11.84
C ASP A 45 11.83 -4.75 12.76
N LEU A 46 12.61 -4.81 13.86
CA LEU A 46 12.51 -5.88 14.84
C LEU A 46 11.14 -5.91 15.54
N LEU A 47 10.60 -4.74 15.88
CA LEU A 47 9.26 -4.63 16.49
C LEU A 47 8.17 -5.04 15.50
N GLU A 48 8.29 -4.67 14.23
CA GLU A 48 7.35 -5.09 13.18
C GLU A 48 7.35 -6.61 12.99
N ASP A 49 8.53 -7.23 12.92
CA ASP A 49 8.69 -8.68 12.79
C ASP A 49 8.14 -9.43 14.01
N TRP A 50 8.41 -8.92 15.22
CA TRP A 50 7.86 -9.48 16.44
C TRP A 50 6.33 -9.37 16.47
N LEU A 51 5.75 -8.21 16.11
CA LEU A 51 4.31 -8.03 16.01
C LEU A 51 3.68 -8.94 14.94
N ALA A 52 4.35 -9.16 13.82
CA ALA A 52 3.93 -10.13 12.80
C ALA A 52 3.90 -11.55 13.39
N SER A 53 4.92 -11.93 14.15
CA SER A 53 4.99 -13.23 14.83
C SER A 53 3.90 -13.42 15.87
N VAL A 54 3.60 -12.39 16.67
CA VAL A 54 2.48 -12.40 17.65
C VAL A 54 1.15 -12.61 16.94
N ARG A 55 0.90 -11.90 15.84
CA ARG A 55 -0.33 -12.06 15.04
C ARG A 55 -0.44 -13.47 14.45
N ALA A 56 0.66 -13.99 13.90
CA ALA A 56 0.70 -15.34 13.34
C ALA A 56 0.42 -16.40 14.40
N HIS A 57 1.00 -16.26 15.59
CA HIS A 57 0.76 -17.16 16.72
C HIS A 57 -0.72 -17.13 17.16
N ALA A 58 -1.28 -15.94 17.37
CA ALA A 58 -2.69 -15.78 17.75
C ALA A 58 -3.64 -16.34 16.69
N MET A 59 -3.37 -16.12 15.40
CA MET A 59 -4.14 -16.72 14.31
C MET A 59 -4.04 -18.26 14.34
N GLY A 60 -2.84 -18.80 14.56
CA GLY A 60 -2.64 -20.24 14.69
C GLY A 60 -3.39 -20.86 15.89
N MET A 61 -3.53 -20.15 17.01
CA MET A 61 -4.39 -20.55 18.13
C MET A 61 -5.86 -20.61 17.70
N LEU A 62 -6.35 -19.54 17.06
CA LEU A 62 -7.73 -19.47 16.56
C LEU A 62 -8.03 -20.57 15.53
N ASP A 63 -7.09 -20.89 14.63
CA ASP A 63 -7.22 -21.96 13.64
C ASP A 63 -7.31 -23.36 14.28
N ARG A 64 -6.73 -23.54 15.48
CA ARG A 64 -6.86 -24.77 16.29
C ARG A 64 -8.14 -24.79 17.14
N GLY A 65 -8.95 -23.74 17.09
CA GLY A 65 -10.16 -23.60 17.89
C GLY A 65 -9.91 -23.14 19.32
N GLU A 66 -8.71 -22.64 19.64
CA GLU A 66 -8.43 -22.01 20.93
C GLU A 66 -9.02 -20.59 20.99
N GLU A 67 -9.34 -20.11 22.19
CA GLU A 67 -9.88 -18.77 22.39
C GLU A 67 -8.76 -17.72 22.56
N VAL A 68 -8.88 -16.60 21.84
CA VAL A 68 -8.07 -15.40 22.05
C VAL A 68 -9.02 -14.24 22.38
N PRO A 69 -9.21 -13.87 23.67
CA PRO A 69 -10.19 -12.87 24.06
C PRO A 69 -10.05 -11.55 23.28
N GLY A 70 -11.16 -11.07 22.72
CA GLY A 70 -11.20 -9.86 21.89
C GLY A 70 -10.87 -10.08 20.41
N PHE A 71 -10.46 -11.29 20.00
CA PHE A 71 -10.12 -11.64 18.62
C PHE A 71 -10.89 -12.88 18.18
N LYS A 72 -11.19 -12.98 16.87
CA LYS A 72 -11.84 -14.15 16.27
C LYS A 72 -11.29 -14.41 14.86
N ALA A 73 -11.23 -15.66 14.45
CA ALA A 73 -10.97 -16.01 13.07
C ALA A 73 -12.22 -15.71 12.21
N VAL A 74 -12.00 -15.06 11.08
CA VAL A 74 -13.06 -14.76 10.10
C VAL A 74 -12.54 -15.16 8.73
N ALA A 75 -13.39 -15.81 7.92
CA ALA A 75 -13.05 -16.14 6.54
C ALA A 75 -12.65 -14.87 5.79
N LYS A 76 -11.45 -14.87 5.19
CA LYS A 76 -11.06 -13.81 4.27
C LYS A 76 -12.08 -13.73 3.14
N ARG A 77 -12.47 -12.52 2.74
CA ARG A 77 -13.39 -12.32 1.61
C ARG A 77 -12.86 -13.07 0.39
N GLY A 78 -13.59 -14.09 -0.04
CA GLY A 78 -13.26 -14.82 -1.26
C GLY A 78 -13.29 -13.89 -2.46
N MET A 79 -12.20 -13.83 -3.20
CA MET A 79 -12.18 -13.21 -4.52
C MET A 79 -12.63 -14.24 -5.54
N ARG A 80 -13.51 -13.84 -6.47
CA ARG A 80 -13.83 -14.70 -7.60
C ARG A 80 -12.56 -14.91 -8.42
N LYS A 81 -12.26 -16.16 -8.74
CA LYS A 81 -11.20 -16.57 -9.65
C LYS A 81 -11.83 -17.46 -10.72
N TRP A 82 -11.33 -17.36 -11.94
CA TRP A 82 -11.69 -18.32 -12.98
C TRP A 82 -11.21 -19.71 -12.55
N VAL A 83 -12.08 -20.71 -12.73
CA VAL A 83 -11.75 -22.11 -12.43
C VAL A 83 -10.83 -22.66 -13.52
N ASP A 84 -11.16 -22.33 -14.78
CA ASP A 84 -10.40 -22.68 -15.97
C ASP A 84 -10.62 -21.56 -17.00
N GLU A 85 -9.53 -20.98 -17.51
CA GLU A 85 -9.61 -19.90 -18.51
C GLU A 85 -10.10 -20.39 -19.87
N GLU A 86 -9.85 -21.65 -20.25
CA GLU A 86 -10.33 -22.19 -21.53
C GLU A 86 -11.83 -22.43 -21.52
N LEU A 87 -12.41 -22.82 -20.38
CA LEU A 87 -13.88 -22.90 -20.24
C LEU A 87 -14.52 -21.51 -20.37
N VAL A 88 -13.85 -20.48 -19.85
CA VAL A 88 -14.30 -19.09 -20.00
C VAL A 88 -14.24 -18.68 -21.47
N TYR A 89 -13.15 -18.95 -22.18
CA TYR A 89 -13.05 -18.63 -23.60
C TYR A 89 -14.06 -19.41 -24.46
N GLY A 90 -14.34 -20.68 -24.14
CA GLY A 90 -15.38 -21.46 -24.81
C GLY A 90 -16.76 -20.84 -24.62
N PHE A 91 -17.12 -20.52 -23.38
CA PHE A 91 -18.38 -19.83 -23.06
C PHE A 91 -18.50 -18.49 -23.80
N LEU A 92 -17.44 -17.69 -23.82
CA LEU A 92 -17.42 -16.40 -24.52
C LEU A 92 -17.61 -16.56 -26.02
N GLN A 93 -16.92 -17.54 -26.63
CA GLN A 93 -17.04 -17.84 -28.06
C GLN A 93 -18.46 -18.27 -28.44
N GLU A 94 -19.09 -19.13 -27.64
CA GLU A 94 -20.49 -19.55 -27.85
C GLU A 94 -21.48 -18.37 -27.79
N HIS A 95 -21.14 -17.33 -27.02
CA HIS A 95 -21.95 -16.13 -26.86
C HIS A 95 -21.49 -14.96 -27.76
N GLY A 96 -20.62 -15.23 -28.73
CA GLY A 96 -20.17 -14.25 -29.71
C GLY A 96 -19.27 -13.14 -29.14
N VAL A 97 -18.66 -13.35 -27.97
CA VAL A 97 -17.68 -12.42 -27.38
C VAL A 97 -16.28 -12.85 -27.79
N ASP A 98 -15.57 -11.95 -28.46
CA ASP A 98 -14.20 -12.23 -28.90
C ASP A 98 -13.21 -12.25 -27.71
N ARG A 99 -12.13 -13.03 -27.83
CA ARG A 99 -11.08 -13.10 -26.79
C ARG A 99 -10.47 -11.73 -26.49
N SER A 100 -10.39 -10.84 -27.47
CA SER A 100 -9.87 -9.49 -27.30
C SER A 100 -10.75 -8.59 -26.42
N GLU A 101 -12.05 -8.88 -26.31
CA GLU A 101 -12.98 -8.18 -25.42
C GLU A 101 -12.88 -8.69 -23.97
N ALA A 102 -12.53 -9.97 -23.80
CA ALA A 102 -12.39 -10.58 -22.48
C ALA A 102 -10.98 -10.42 -21.87
N GLN A 103 -9.96 -10.21 -22.70
CA GLN A 103 -8.57 -10.05 -22.25
C GLN A 103 -8.17 -8.59 -22.16
N THR A 104 -7.53 -8.22 -21.04
CA THR A 104 -6.88 -6.92 -20.92
C THR A 104 -5.46 -6.99 -21.50
N THR A 105 -5.28 -6.52 -22.73
CA THR A 105 -3.93 -6.38 -23.33
C THR A 105 -3.25 -5.14 -22.77
N LYS A 106 -2.20 -5.33 -21.96
CA LYS A 106 -1.37 -4.22 -21.45
C LYS A 106 -0.02 -4.20 -22.15
N ILE A 107 0.46 -3.00 -22.47
CA ILE A 107 1.84 -2.80 -22.94
C ILE A 107 2.80 -3.23 -21.81
N LYS A 108 3.84 -3.98 -22.18
CA LYS A 108 4.89 -4.40 -21.26
C LYS A 108 5.62 -3.19 -20.66
N SER A 109 6.11 -3.31 -19.44
CA SER A 109 6.91 -2.23 -18.85
C SER A 109 8.18 -1.96 -19.67
N PRO A 110 8.78 -0.75 -19.59
CA PRO A 110 10.01 -0.43 -20.34
C PRO A 110 11.10 -1.51 -20.17
N ALA A 111 11.36 -1.95 -18.94
CA ALA A 111 12.34 -3.02 -18.66
C ALA A 111 11.98 -4.38 -19.27
N GLN A 112 10.68 -4.71 -19.37
CA GLN A 112 10.24 -5.92 -20.05
C GLN A 112 10.34 -5.79 -21.58
N LEU A 113 10.09 -4.59 -22.12
CA LEU A 113 10.15 -4.31 -23.55
C LEU A 113 11.60 -4.25 -24.05
N GLU A 114 12.53 -3.69 -23.28
CA GLU A 114 13.98 -3.74 -23.52
C GLU A 114 14.47 -5.19 -23.71
N LYS A 115 14.02 -6.11 -22.85
CA LYS A 115 14.35 -7.55 -22.98
C LYS A 115 13.85 -8.15 -24.29
N VAL A 116 12.70 -7.70 -24.79
CA VAL A 116 12.13 -8.16 -26.07
C VAL A 116 12.90 -7.55 -27.25
N LEU A 117 13.19 -6.24 -27.20
CA LEU A 117 13.89 -5.51 -28.25
C LEU A 117 15.36 -5.93 -28.39
N LYS A 118 16.03 -6.24 -27.27
CA LYS A 118 17.40 -6.79 -27.27
C LYS A 118 17.50 -8.09 -28.07
N LYS A 119 16.50 -8.97 -27.99
CA LYS A 119 16.45 -10.21 -28.81
C LYS A 119 16.31 -9.92 -30.30
N ARG A 120 15.76 -8.76 -30.67
CA ARG A 120 15.57 -8.30 -32.05
C ARG A 120 16.66 -7.33 -32.52
N LYS A 121 17.70 -7.11 -31.70
CA LYS A 121 18.79 -6.14 -31.97
C LYS A 121 18.29 -4.70 -32.20
N LEU A 122 17.19 -4.32 -31.56
CA LEU A 122 16.63 -2.98 -31.61
C LEU A 122 16.81 -2.28 -30.24
N PRO A 123 17.15 -0.99 -30.20
CA PRO A 123 17.14 -0.20 -28.97
C PRO A 123 15.71 0.24 -28.61
N LEU A 124 15.45 0.49 -27.31
CA LEU A 124 14.25 1.21 -26.87
C LEU A 124 14.58 2.71 -26.86
N PRO A 125 13.90 3.56 -27.65
CA PRO A 125 14.14 5.01 -27.61
C PRO A 125 13.84 5.58 -26.23
N GLU A 126 14.76 6.41 -25.70
CA GLU A 126 14.60 7.04 -24.39
C GLU A 126 13.42 8.03 -24.35
N ASP A 127 12.99 8.56 -25.50
CA ASP A 127 11.83 9.46 -25.62
C ASP A 127 10.50 8.78 -25.27
N LEU A 128 10.45 7.44 -25.23
CA LEU A 128 9.23 6.67 -24.95
C LEU A 128 9.02 6.36 -23.46
N TYR A 129 9.95 6.73 -22.58
CA TYR A 129 9.79 6.53 -21.15
C TYR A 129 10.47 7.64 -20.33
N ARG A 130 9.94 7.90 -19.14
CA ARG A 130 10.57 8.81 -18.16
C ARG A 130 10.76 8.07 -16.85
N LYS A 131 11.91 8.27 -16.21
CA LYS A 131 12.09 7.85 -14.83
C LYS A 131 11.25 8.76 -13.93
N GLN A 132 10.19 8.21 -13.36
CA GLN A 132 9.38 8.88 -12.34
C GLN A 132 9.69 8.25 -10.98
N SER A 133 10.16 9.05 -10.03
CA SER A 133 10.20 8.65 -8.62
C SER A 133 8.95 9.18 -7.95
N SER A 134 8.23 8.32 -7.21
CA SER A 134 7.00 8.71 -6.50
C SER A 134 7.26 9.44 -5.17
N GLY A 135 8.53 9.67 -4.80
CA GLY A 135 8.90 10.44 -3.61
C GLY A 135 10.29 10.13 -3.08
N ASN A 136 10.51 10.51 -1.82
CA ASN A 136 11.73 10.26 -1.06
C ASN A 136 11.49 9.10 -0.08
N THR A 137 12.55 8.40 0.30
CA THR A 137 12.49 7.28 1.24
C THR A 137 13.49 7.52 2.36
N MET A 138 13.09 7.23 3.60
CA MET A 138 13.98 7.26 4.75
C MET A 138 14.98 6.10 4.67
N ALA A 139 16.25 6.38 4.92
CA ALA A 139 17.32 5.38 4.92
C ALA A 139 18.31 5.68 6.06
N PRO A 140 18.99 4.66 6.62
CA PRO A 140 20.07 4.87 7.59
C PRO A 140 21.26 5.62 6.96
N ASP A 141 22.06 6.30 7.79
CA ASP A 141 23.29 6.99 7.33
C ASP A 141 24.36 6.05 6.76
N SER A 142 24.25 4.74 7.02
CA SER A 142 25.11 3.71 6.43
C SER A 142 24.73 3.38 4.97
N ASP A 143 23.60 3.88 4.48
CA ASP A 143 23.19 3.70 3.10
C ASP A 143 24.19 4.40 2.16
N PRO A 144 24.76 3.69 1.16
CA PRO A 144 25.76 4.26 0.27
C PRO A 144 25.19 5.30 -0.72
N ARG A 145 23.86 5.44 -0.82
CA ARG A 145 23.22 6.38 -1.72
C ARG A 145 23.39 7.81 -1.20
N PRO A 146 23.71 8.79 -2.08
CA PRO A 146 23.92 10.17 -1.64
C PRO A 146 22.63 10.76 -1.06
N PRO A 147 22.72 11.58 0.00
CA PRO A 147 21.57 12.26 0.57
C PRO A 147 20.95 13.25 -0.43
N LEU A 148 19.63 13.43 -0.34
CA LEU A 148 18.92 14.39 -1.19
C LEU A 148 19.21 15.82 -0.74
N ALA A 149 19.53 16.71 -1.69
CA ALA A 149 19.57 18.15 -1.45
C ALA A 149 18.13 18.67 -1.33
N LEU A 150 17.61 18.75 -0.10
CA LEU A 150 16.28 19.28 0.19
C LEU A 150 16.36 20.79 0.43
N GLY A 151 15.59 21.57 -0.34
CA GLY A 151 15.49 23.03 -0.26
C GLY A 151 14.36 23.56 -1.15
N PRO A 152 13.96 24.85 -1.05
CA PRO A 152 12.77 25.41 -1.69
C PRO A 152 12.78 25.45 -3.23
N ALA A 153 13.83 24.94 -3.89
CA ALA A 153 14.01 25.02 -5.34
C ALA A 153 13.57 23.75 -6.11
N ASN A 154 13.09 22.70 -5.43
CA ASN A 154 12.87 21.38 -6.05
C ASN A 154 11.39 21.05 -6.40
N GLU A 155 10.50 22.04 -6.45
CA GLU A 155 9.05 21.78 -6.63
C GLU A 155 8.55 21.65 -8.08
N PHE A 156 9.37 21.87 -9.13
CA PHE A 156 8.85 21.94 -10.50
C PHE A 156 9.69 21.18 -11.53
N ILE A 157 9.56 19.85 -11.57
CA ILE A 157 9.86 19.11 -12.81
C ILE A 157 8.81 18.04 -13.06
N ASN A 158 7.57 18.44 -13.33
CA ASN A 158 6.67 17.56 -14.08
C ASN A 158 5.56 18.33 -14.79
N GLU A 159 5.88 19.01 -15.90
CA GLU A 159 4.95 19.23 -17.01
C GLU A 159 5.71 19.87 -18.18
N LYS A 160 5.93 19.09 -19.25
CA LYS A 160 6.11 19.64 -20.60
C LYS A 160 5.26 18.78 -21.53
N THR A 161 4.01 19.20 -21.60
CA THR A 161 3.16 19.34 -22.78
C THR A 161 3.67 18.64 -24.04
N LEU A 162 2.96 17.59 -24.45
CA LEU A 162 2.97 17.09 -25.82
C LEU A 162 2.12 18.04 -26.67
N GLU A 163 2.72 19.13 -27.16
CA GLU A 163 2.16 19.90 -28.27
C GLU A 163 3.23 20.02 -29.35
N GLY A 164 2.96 19.41 -30.51
CA GLY A 164 3.80 19.55 -31.69
C GLY A 164 4.00 18.28 -32.51
N LEU A 165 2.92 17.56 -32.85
CA LEU A 165 2.89 16.66 -34.01
C LEU A 165 1.47 16.69 -34.62
N LEU A 166 1.20 17.74 -35.40
CA LEU A 166 0.35 17.70 -36.58
C LEU A 166 1.17 18.28 -37.74
#